data_AF-A0AAX3DW92-F1
#
_entry.id   AF-A0AAX3DW92-F1
#
_cell.length_a   1.000
_cell.length_b   1.000
_cell.length_c   1.000
_cell.angle_alpha   90.00
_cell.angle_beta   90.00
_cell.angle_gamma   90.00
#
_symmetry.space_group_name_H-M   'P 1'
#
loop_
_entity.id
_entity.type
_entity.pdbx_description
1 polymer ?
#
loop_
_entity_poly.entity_id
_entity_poly.type
_entity_poly.pdbx_seq_one_letter_code
_entity_poly.pdbx_strand_id
1 'polypeptide(L)'
;MSRSAKILKLVQPVVPGTVLCRDVLVLAPTSYVLRGVFLNTTSQKHHMDLWRVVMPLHRPLDNLVLTYGTIIAGPDDHRVKVDDVEEAAEVVKQCLRHEVPALRDIEGPAQFLQHISRMSGDDFEVVQLDFALAHFLIGNVSEARRILRSQVESPEIYPTHRQVTRRAFDALEAGPEALQRLIDGWRDDNVARFGLEPTSRKPPGLRLVRST
;
A
#
# COMPACT_ATOMS: atom_id res chain seq x y z
N MET A 1 23.01 4.20 3.02
CA MET A 1 21.67 4.66 3.42
C MET A 1 21.31 5.87 2.55
N SER A 2 20.14 5.88 1.91
CA SER A 2 19.71 6.97 1.01
C SER A 2 19.51 8.28 1.78
N ARG A 3 19.48 9.41 1.07
CA ARG A 3 19.19 10.72 1.69
C ARG A 3 17.80 10.75 2.32
N SER A 4 16.79 10.20 1.64
CA SER A 4 15.44 10.00 2.18
C SER A 4 15.46 9.24 3.51
N ALA A 5 16.16 8.11 3.56
CA ALA A 5 16.25 7.31 4.78
C ALA A 5 16.94 8.06 5.94
N LYS A 6 17.96 8.89 5.66
CA LYS A 6 18.59 9.73 6.69
C LYS A 6 17.60 10.76 7.26
N ILE A 7 16.86 11.45 6.39
CA ILE A 7 15.84 12.44 6.78
C ILE A 7 14.75 11.74 7.62
N LEU A 8 14.16 10.67 7.11
CA LEU A 8 13.08 9.95 7.80
C LEU A 8 13.53 9.32 9.12
N LYS A 9 14.80 8.94 9.26
CA LYS A 9 15.36 8.46 10.53
C LYS A 9 15.35 9.55 11.61
N LEU A 10 15.54 10.82 11.25
CA LEU A 10 15.43 11.96 12.17
C LEU A 10 13.96 12.32 12.49
N VAL A 11 13.04 11.99 11.58
CA VAL A 11 11.61 12.22 11.74
C VAL A 11 10.96 11.15 12.64
N GLN A 12 11.32 9.88 12.48
CA GLN A 12 10.69 8.74 13.18
C GLN A 12 10.49 8.94 14.70
N PRO A 13 11.47 9.46 15.49
CA PRO A 13 11.31 9.57 16.94
C PRO A 13 10.15 10.46 17.40
N VAL A 14 9.70 11.39 16.56
CA VAL A 14 8.62 12.33 16.89
C VAL A 14 7.28 11.97 16.23
N VAL A 15 7.22 10.82 15.54
CA VAL A 15 6.00 10.32 14.90
C VAL A 15 5.62 8.96 15.49
N PRO A 16 4.79 8.93 16.55
CA PRO A 16 4.50 7.70 17.29
C PRO A 16 3.84 6.62 16.42
N GLY A 17 4.27 5.37 16.65
CA GLY A 17 3.76 4.21 15.95
C GLY A 17 4.32 4.01 14.54
N THR A 18 5.40 4.72 14.19
CA THR A 18 6.09 4.53 12.91
C THR A 18 7.40 3.79 13.05
N VAL A 19 7.79 3.08 11.99
CA VAL A 19 9.07 2.41 11.84
C VAL A 19 9.62 2.71 10.45
N LEU A 20 10.90 3.08 10.37
CA LEU A 20 11.60 3.25 9.11
C LEU A 20 11.90 1.87 8.50
N CYS A 21 11.15 1.51 7.47
CA CYS A 21 11.36 0.33 6.66
C CYS A 21 12.06 0.76 5.37
N ARG A 22 13.39 0.56 5.33
CA ARG A 22 14.29 1.06 4.27
C ARG A 22 14.26 2.60 4.16
N ASP A 23 13.53 3.13 3.20
CA ASP A 23 13.38 4.55 2.88
C ASP A 23 11.93 5.02 2.98
N VAL A 24 11.08 4.21 3.63
CA VAL A 24 9.67 4.51 3.90
C VAL A 24 9.45 4.54 5.41
N LEU A 25 8.83 5.61 5.91
CA LEU A 25 8.39 5.69 7.29
C LEU A 25 6.98 5.08 7.38
N VAL A 26 6.90 3.84 7.85
CA VAL A 26 5.70 3.00 7.82
C VAL A 26 4.97 3.06 9.16
N LEU A 27 3.65 3.18 9.12
CA LEU A 27 2.79 3.09 10.31
C LEU A 27 2.55 1.61 10.67
N ALA A 28 2.88 1.25 11.89
CA ALA A 28 2.64 -0.08 12.46
C ALA A 28 1.25 -0.15 13.15
N PRO A 29 0.62 -1.34 13.17
CA PRO A 29 1.04 -2.57 12.48
C PRO A 29 0.69 -2.54 10.99
N THR A 30 1.45 -3.27 10.19
CA THR A 30 1.20 -3.55 8.77
C THR A 30 0.63 -4.96 8.64
N SER A 31 -0.64 -5.06 8.24
CA SER A 31 -1.31 -6.35 7.97
C SER A 31 -1.25 -6.64 6.47
N TYR A 32 -2.32 -6.27 5.77
CA TYR A 32 -2.49 -6.37 4.33
C TYR A 32 -2.34 -5.02 3.62
N VAL A 33 -2.29 -3.91 4.36
CA VAL A 33 -2.17 -2.57 3.81
C VAL A 33 -0.94 -1.90 4.41
N LEU A 34 -0.02 -1.50 3.54
CA LEU A 34 1.09 -0.61 3.88
C LEU A 34 0.56 0.82 3.93
N ARG A 35 0.85 1.50 5.03
CA ARG A 35 0.61 2.92 5.20
C ARG A 35 1.89 3.59 5.59
N GLY A 36 2.22 4.69 4.94
CA GLY A 36 3.44 5.39 5.31
C GLY A 36 3.68 6.62 4.47
N VAL A 37 4.87 7.16 4.65
CA VAL A 37 5.36 8.29 3.89
C VAL A 37 6.77 8.03 3.40
N PHE A 38 7.10 8.58 2.24
CA PHE A 38 8.44 8.50 1.67
C PHE A 38 8.75 9.77 0.89
N LEU A 39 10.04 10.00 0.65
CA LEU A 39 10.51 11.12 -0.18
C LEU A 39 10.86 10.57 -1.57
N ASN A 40 10.18 11.08 -2.60
CA ASN A 40 10.42 10.73 -3.98
C ASN A 40 11.28 11.79 -4.68
N THR A 41 12.21 11.39 -5.54
CA THR A 41 13.05 12.33 -6.28
C THR A 41 12.24 13.08 -7.33
N THR A 42 12.52 14.38 -7.48
CA THR A 42 11.94 15.21 -8.56
C THR A 42 12.97 15.46 -9.67
N SER A 43 12.54 16.07 -10.77
CA SER A 43 13.45 16.58 -11.81
C SER A 43 14.26 17.79 -11.35
N GLN A 44 13.84 18.46 -10.27
CA GLN A 44 14.57 19.58 -9.69
C GLN A 44 15.69 19.07 -8.79
N LYS A 45 16.90 19.55 -9.08
CA LYS A 45 18.07 19.23 -8.28
C LYS A 45 17.82 19.62 -6.82
N HIS A 46 18.19 18.75 -5.89
CA HIS A 46 18.08 19.01 -4.45
C HIS A 46 16.66 19.16 -3.91
N HIS A 47 15.64 18.75 -4.67
CA HIS A 47 14.25 18.77 -4.21
C HIS A 47 13.63 17.38 -4.31
N MET A 48 12.87 17.02 -3.28
CA MET A 48 12.11 15.77 -3.21
C MET A 48 10.67 16.08 -2.86
N ASP A 49 9.74 15.33 -3.43
CA ASP A 49 8.33 15.41 -3.04
C ASP A 49 8.13 14.51 -1.83
N LEU A 50 7.36 14.99 -0.84
CA LEU A 50 6.91 14.15 0.26
C LEU A 50 5.61 13.46 -0.16
N TRP A 51 5.60 12.14 -0.19
CA TRP A 51 4.45 11.34 -0.56
C TRP A 51 3.90 10.62 0.65
N ARG A 52 2.57 10.57 0.76
CA ARG A 52 1.88 9.54 1.54
C ARG A 52 1.47 8.40 0.63
N VAL A 53 1.47 7.19 1.16
CA VAL A 53 1.09 5.97 0.43
C VAL A 53 0.19 5.09 1.28
N VAL A 54 -0.86 4.58 0.64
CA VAL A 54 -1.79 3.58 1.19
C VAL A 54 -1.89 2.45 0.17
N MET A 55 -1.00 1.46 0.29
CA MET A 55 -0.80 0.45 -0.74
C MET A 55 -1.23 -0.94 -0.24
N PRO A 56 -2.07 -1.67 -0.98
CA PRO A 56 -2.40 -3.05 -0.65
C PRO A 56 -1.19 -3.95 -0.89
N LEU A 57 -1.01 -4.97 -0.07
CA LEU A 57 0.06 -5.97 -0.17
C LEU A 57 -0.46 -7.30 -0.72
N HIS A 58 -1.65 -7.30 -1.33
CA HIS A 58 -2.41 -8.51 -1.64
C HIS A 58 -1.96 -9.22 -2.92
N ARG A 59 -0.99 -8.69 -3.67
CA ARG A 59 -0.52 -9.24 -4.95
C ARG A 59 0.99 -9.02 -5.10
N PRO A 60 1.67 -9.65 -6.07
CA PRO A 60 3.07 -9.37 -6.34
C PRO A 60 3.29 -7.89 -6.67
N LEU A 61 4.27 -7.28 -6.01
CA LEU A 61 4.68 -5.90 -6.24
C LEU A 61 6.19 -5.85 -6.46
N ASP A 62 6.61 -5.03 -7.43
CA ASP A 62 8.04 -4.80 -7.65
C ASP A 62 8.60 -3.65 -6.86
N ASN A 63 7.84 -2.55 -6.78
CA ASN A 63 8.19 -1.31 -6.11
C ASN A 63 6.94 -0.71 -5.45
N LEU A 64 7.10 0.39 -4.71
CA LEU A 64 5.97 1.23 -4.32
C LEU A 64 5.27 1.74 -5.58
N VAL A 65 3.96 1.53 -5.65
CA VAL A 65 3.16 1.96 -6.80
C VAL A 65 2.64 3.37 -6.53
N LEU A 66 3.15 4.34 -7.29
CA LEU A 66 2.82 5.76 -7.10
C LEU A 66 1.33 6.07 -7.30
N THR A 67 0.57 5.22 -7.99
CA THR A 67 -0.89 5.32 -8.11
C THR A 67 -1.60 5.26 -6.76
N TYR A 68 -1.00 4.60 -5.75
CA TYR A 68 -1.49 4.59 -4.36
C TYR A 68 -0.91 5.71 -3.50
N GLY A 69 -0.14 6.59 -4.14
CA GLY A 69 0.55 7.69 -3.52
C GLY A 69 -0.15 9.02 -3.79
N THR A 70 -0.09 9.93 -2.82
CA THR A 70 -0.45 11.33 -3.03
C THR A 70 0.62 12.23 -2.42
N ILE A 71 0.92 13.33 -3.10
CA ILE A 71 1.87 14.31 -2.59
C ILE A 71 1.24 14.99 -1.36
N ILE A 72 1.99 15.03 -0.26
CA ILE A 72 1.64 15.83 0.92
C ILE A 72 2.04 17.26 0.62
N ALA A 73 1.07 18.15 0.63
CA ALA A 73 1.30 19.56 0.40
C ALA A 73 2.10 20.17 1.57
N GLY A 74 3.37 20.49 1.33
CA GLY A 74 4.18 21.33 2.20
C GLY A 74 3.83 22.83 2.09
N PRO A 75 4.31 23.67 3.03
CA PRO A 75 4.06 25.10 3.04
C PRO A 75 4.65 25.85 1.83
N ASP A 76 5.76 25.36 1.26
CA ASP A 76 6.45 25.97 0.11
C ASP A 76 6.39 25.06 -1.13
N ASP A 77 5.30 25.14 -1.89
CA ASP A 77 5.17 24.50 -3.22
C ASP A 77 5.35 22.97 -3.22
N HIS A 78 4.99 22.31 -2.11
CA HIS A 78 4.93 20.85 -1.94
C HIS A 78 6.28 20.10 -1.97
N ARG A 79 7.40 20.81 -2.13
CA ARG A 79 8.74 20.21 -2.26
C ARG A 79 9.59 20.43 -1.02
N VAL A 80 10.30 19.37 -0.63
CA VAL A 80 11.29 19.39 0.45
C VAL A 80 12.66 19.65 -0.17
N LYS A 81 13.31 20.75 0.24
CA LYS A 81 14.73 20.97 -0.03
C LYS A 81 15.55 19.98 0.76
N VAL A 82 16.50 19.31 0.12
CA VAL A 82 17.27 18.21 0.73
C VAL A 82 18.79 18.46 0.70
N ASP A 83 19.20 19.72 0.72
CA ASP A 83 20.62 20.09 0.85
C ASP A 83 21.14 19.91 2.27
N ASP A 84 20.29 20.24 3.24
CA ASP A 84 20.51 20.04 4.67
C ASP A 84 19.51 18.98 5.18
N VAL A 85 20.03 17.95 5.86
CA VAL A 85 19.22 16.78 6.27
C VAL A 85 18.36 17.13 7.48
N GLU A 86 18.89 17.94 8.39
CA GLU A 86 18.26 18.40 9.61
C GLU A 86 17.12 19.37 9.29
N GLU A 87 17.37 20.36 8.42
CA GLU A 87 16.34 21.30 7.96
C GLU A 87 15.21 20.56 7.23
N ALA A 88 15.57 19.64 6.31
CA ALA A 88 14.59 18.82 5.62
C ALA A 88 13.74 17.98 6.58
N ALA A 89 14.34 17.45 7.65
CA ALA A 89 13.62 16.68 8.64
C ALA A 89 12.61 17.54 9.41
N GLU A 90 12.94 18.79 9.75
CA GLU A 90 11.98 19.70 10.40
C GLU A 90 10.78 20.03 9.50
N VAL A 91 11.01 20.26 8.21
CA VAL A 91 9.92 20.46 7.22
C VAL A 91 9.02 19.23 7.16
N VAL A 92 9.60 18.03 7.05
CA VAL A 92 8.82 16.79 7.02
C VAL A 92 8.03 16.61 8.33
N LYS A 93 8.65 16.88 9.50
CA LYS A 93 7.95 16.80 10.80
C LYS A 93 6.72 17.71 10.84
N GLN A 94 6.83 18.93 10.31
CA GLN A 94 5.70 19.86 10.24
C GLN A 94 4.56 19.33 9.37
N CYS A 95 4.88 18.81 8.18
CA CYS A 95 3.90 18.22 7.27
C CYS A 95 3.17 17.01 7.88
N LEU A 96 3.88 16.17 8.63
CA LEU A 96 3.31 14.93 9.17
C LEU A 96 2.36 15.09 10.35
N ARG A 97 2.29 16.29 10.97
CA ARG A 97 1.43 16.54 12.14
C ARG A 97 -0.03 16.19 11.91
N HIS A 98 -0.54 16.43 10.69
CA HIS A 98 -1.94 16.19 10.34
C HIS A 98 -2.14 14.93 9.48
N GLU A 99 -1.10 14.44 8.81
CA GLU A 99 -1.19 13.29 7.91
C GLU A 99 -1.19 11.94 8.64
N VAL A 100 -0.40 11.83 9.71
CA VAL A 100 -0.23 10.55 10.44
C VAL A 100 -1.54 10.07 11.08
N PRO A 101 -2.36 10.93 11.73
CA PRO A 101 -3.68 10.52 12.20
C PRO A 101 -4.58 9.97 11.09
N ALA A 102 -4.65 10.64 9.93
CA ALA A 102 -5.49 10.21 8.82
C ALA A 102 -5.07 8.86 8.25
N LEU A 103 -3.76 8.58 8.18
CA LEU A 103 -3.25 7.27 7.76
C LEU A 103 -3.55 6.18 8.79
N ARG A 104 -3.58 6.51 10.09
CA ARG A 104 -3.82 5.53 11.16
C ARG A 104 -5.19 4.88 11.03
N ASP A 105 -6.18 5.59 10.52
CA ASP A 105 -7.55 5.08 10.36
C ASP A 105 -7.68 4.01 9.25
N ILE A 106 -6.67 3.82 8.40
CA ILE A 106 -6.72 2.90 7.25
C ILE A 106 -6.04 1.55 7.56
N GLU A 107 -6.50 0.85 8.60
CA GLU A 107 -5.77 -0.30 9.14
C GLU A 107 -5.81 -1.59 8.30
N GLY A 108 -6.80 -1.73 7.41
CA GLY A 108 -7.02 -2.97 6.71
C GLY A 108 -7.87 -2.87 5.45
N PRO A 109 -8.22 -4.02 4.84
CA PRO A 109 -8.86 -4.08 3.54
C PRO A 109 -10.20 -3.32 3.44
N ALA A 110 -10.99 -3.30 4.52
CA ALA A 110 -12.26 -2.57 4.54
C ALA A 110 -12.06 -1.05 4.40
N GLN A 111 -11.14 -0.48 5.17
CA GLN A 111 -10.83 0.94 5.12
C GLN A 111 -10.07 1.30 3.84
N PHE A 112 -9.24 0.39 3.34
CA PHE A 112 -8.60 0.54 2.03
C PHE A 112 -9.65 0.72 0.92
N LEU A 113 -10.69 -0.12 0.86
CA LEU A 113 -11.78 0.01 -0.12
C LEU A 113 -12.50 1.37 -0.05
N GLN A 114 -12.71 1.91 1.15
CA GLN A 114 -13.29 3.24 1.33
C GLN A 114 -12.36 4.37 0.90
N HIS A 115 -11.05 4.17 1.06
CA HIS A 115 -10.03 5.13 0.67
C HIS A 115 -9.85 5.17 -0.85
N ILE A 116 -9.65 4.01 -1.47
CA ILE A 116 -9.30 3.90 -2.89
C ILE A 116 -10.47 4.21 -3.82
N SER A 117 -11.72 3.96 -3.39
CA SER A 117 -12.93 4.35 -4.16
C SER A 117 -13.15 5.85 -4.29
N ARG A 118 -12.32 6.67 -3.63
CA ARG A 118 -12.34 8.14 -3.73
C ARG A 118 -11.15 8.67 -4.53
N MET A 119 -10.26 7.80 -5.01
CA MET A 119 -9.09 8.19 -5.80
C MET A 119 -9.42 8.17 -7.29
N SER A 120 -8.81 9.08 -8.05
CA SER A 120 -8.84 9.03 -9.51
C SER A 120 -8.09 7.79 -10.01
N GLY A 121 -8.63 7.11 -11.03
CA GLY A 121 -8.02 5.89 -11.58
C GLY A 121 -8.38 4.62 -10.82
N ASP A 122 -9.50 4.62 -10.09
CA ASP A 122 -10.06 3.43 -9.46
C ASP A 122 -10.53 2.38 -10.47
N ASP A 123 -10.75 2.78 -11.72
CA ASP A 123 -11.09 1.94 -12.87
C ASP A 123 -9.88 1.24 -13.53
N PHE A 124 -8.65 1.58 -13.16
CA PHE A 124 -7.46 0.92 -13.71
C PHE A 124 -7.44 -0.56 -13.35
N GLU A 125 -7.07 -1.42 -14.31
CA GLU A 125 -7.07 -2.90 -14.16
C GLU A 125 -6.32 -3.36 -12.91
N VAL A 126 -5.13 -2.77 -12.66
CA VAL A 126 -4.33 -3.08 -11.48
C VAL A 126 -5.04 -2.74 -10.17
N VAL A 127 -5.81 -1.65 -10.17
CA VAL A 127 -6.59 -1.21 -9.01
C VAL A 127 -7.81 -2.12 -8.86
N GLN A 128 -8.49 -2.48 -9.95
CA GLN A 128 -9.61 -3.43 -9.93
C GLN A 128 -9.24 -4.81 -9.37
N LEU A 129 -8.05 -5.33 -9.70
CA LEU A 129 -7.53 -6.54 -9.04
C LEU A 129 -7.39 -6.33 -7.53
N ASP A 130 -6.78 -5.23 -7.11
CA ASP A 130 -6.59 -4.93 -5.69
C ASP A 130 -7.92 -4.72 -4.94
N PHE A 131 -8.95 -4.16 -5.60
CA PHE A 131 -10.33 -4.11 -5.13
C PHE A 131 -10.91 -5.50 -4.91
N ALA A 132 -10.78 -6.39 -5.90
CA ALA A 132 -11.32 -7.74 -5.81
C ALA A 132 -10.71 -8.53 -4.65
N LEU A 133 -9.39 -8.43 -4.47
CA LEU A 133 -8.67 -9.08 -3.39
C LEU A 133 -9.05 -8.49 -2.02
N ALA A 134 -9.24 -7.16 -1.94
CA ALA A 134 -9.71 -6.53 -0.71
C ALA A 134 -11.15 -6.95 -0.35
N HIS A 135 -12.05 -7.05 -1.34
CA HIS A 135 -13.42 -7.58 -1.14
C HIS A 135 -13.40 -9.01 -0.62
N PHE A 136 -12.52 -9.85 -1.16
CA PHE A 136 -12.33 -11.21 -0.68
C PHE A 136 -11.91 -11.23 0.80
N LEU A 137 -10.89 -10.43 1.16
CA LEU A 137 -10.35 -10.37 2.52
C LEU A 137 -11.33 -9.87 3.59
N ILE A 138 -12.38 -9.14 3.20
CA ILE A 138 -13.48 -8.74 4.10
C ILE A 138 -14.67 -9.70 4.07
N GLY A 139 -14.53 -10.85 3.40
CA GLY A 139 -15.57 -11.89 3.31
C GLY A 139 -16.60 -11.66 2.20
N ASN A 140 -16.47 -10.63 1.37
CA ASN A 140 -17.34 -10.41 0.22
C ASN A 140 -16.88 -11.21 -1.00
N VAL A 141 -17.00 -12.54 -0.88
CA VAL A 141 -16.52 -13.50 -1.89
C VAL A 141 -17.24 -13.35 -3.23
N SER A 142 -18.54 -13.05 -3.21
CA SER A 142 -19.35 -12.88 -4.42
C SER A 142 -18.85 -11.71 -5.26
N GLU A 143 -18.57 -10.57 -4.63
CA GLU A 143 -18.08 -9.39 -5.33
C GLU A 143 -16.65 -9.58 -5.83
N ALA A 144 -15.78 -10.20 -5.03
CA ALA A 144 -14.44 -10.57 -5.47
C ALA A 144 -14.48 -11.46 -6.73
N ARG A 145 -15.36 -12.47 -6.75
CA ARG A 145 -15.56 -13.34 -7.92
C ARG A 145 -16.05 -12.55 -9.13
N ARG A 146 -17.00 -11.64 -8.94
CA ARG A 146 -17.57 -10.82 -10.02
C ARG A 146 -16.49 -9.98 -10.70
N ILE A 147 -15.67 -9.27 -9.91
CA ILE A 147 -14.61 -8.40 -10.43
C ILE A 147 -13.52 -9.23 -11.11
N LEU A 148 -13.02 -10.30 -10.48
CA LEU A 148 -11.98 -11.15 -11.07
C LEU A 148 -12.44 -11.78 -12.38
N ARG A 149 -13.68 -12.27 -12.46
CA ARG A 149 -14.24 -12.81 -13.71
C ARG A 149 -14.24 -11.76 -14.82
N SER A 150 -14.76 -10.57 -14.53
CA SER A 150 -14.81 -9.46 -15.50
C SER A 150 -13.42 -9.11 -16.01
N GLN A 151 -12.40 -9.12 -15.15
CA GLN A 151 -11.03 -8.81 -15.54
C GLN A 151 -10.42 -9.91 -16.42
N VAL A 152 -10.65 -11.18 -16.09
CA VAL A 152 -10.14 -12.33 -16.88
C VAL A 152 -10.78 -12.43 -18.26
N GLU A 153 -12.03 -11.99 -18.40
CA GLU A 153 -12.79 -11.99 -19.66
C GLU A 153 -12.51 -10.76 -20.54
N SER A 154 -11.86 -9.72 -20.00
CA SER A 154 -11.53 -8.50 -20.74
C SER A 154 -10.38 -8.73 -21.74
N PRO A 155 -10.48 -8.20 -22.98
CA PRO A 155 -9.35 -8.18 -23.92
C PRO A 155 -8.27 -7.21 -23.42
N GLU A 156 -7.06 -7.72 -23.24
CA GLU A 156 -6.08 -7.12 -22.33
C GLU A 156 -4.90 -6.42 -23.04
N ILE A 157 -4.31 -5.42 -22.38
CA ILE A 157 -3.17 -4.62 -22.88
C ILE A 157 -1.83 -5.05 -22.23
N TYR A 158 -1.82 -5.65 -21.03
CA TYR A 158 -0.61 -5.97 -20.26
C TYR A 158 -0.50 -7.45 -19.79
N PRO A 159 0.38 -8.26 -20.40
CA PRO A 159 0.46 -9.72 -20.14
C PRO A 159 0.76 -10.14 -18.70
N THR A 160 1.54 -9.35 -17.96
CA THR A 160 1.93 -9.67 -16.58
C THR A 160 0.76 -9.50 -15.61
N HIS A 161 -0.11 -8.51 -15.85
CA HIS A 161 -1.32 -8.31 -15.06
C HIS A 161 -2.26 -9.51 -15.20
N ARG A 162 -2.44 -10.02 -16.43
CA ARG A 162 -3.23 -11.23 -16.72
C ARG A 162 -2.90 -12.39 -15.84
N GLN A 163 -1.61 -12.67 -15.76
CA GLN A 163 -1.14 -13.89 -15.14
C GLN A 163 -1.48 -13.87 -13.65
N VAL A 164 -1.34 -12.70 -13.01
CA VAL A 164 -1.69 -12.52 -11.60
C VAL A 164 -3.19 -12.60 -11.41
N THR A 165 -3.98 -11.87 -12.21
CA THR A 165 -5.45 -11.86 -12.13
C THR A 165 -6.03 -13.25 -12.36
N ARG A 166 -5.55 -13.96 -13.39
CA ARG A 166 -5.96 -15.33 -13.70
C ARG A 166 -5.62 -16.28 -12.56
N ARG A 167 -4.41 -16.18 -12.00
CA ARG A 167 -3.98 -17.02 -10.87
C ARG A 167 -4.83 -16.77 -9.61
N ALA A 168 -5.24 -15.52 -9.36
CA ALA A 168 -6.18 -15.20 -8.28
C ALA A 168 -7.58 -15.78 -8.55
N PHE A 169 -8.09 -15.64 -9.78
CA PHE A 169 -9.38 -16.19 -10.17
C PHE A 169 -9.43 -17.72 -10.07
N ASP A 170 -8.46 -18.41 -10.67
CA ASP A 170 -8.38 -19.87 -10.62
C ASP A 170 -8.24 -20.38 -9.17
N ALA A 171 -7.50 -19.66 -8.31
CA ALA A 171 -7.42 -19.98 -6.88
C ALA A 171 -8.75 -19.78 -6.16
N LEU A 172 -9.53 -18.75 -6.49
CA LEU A 172 -10.86 -18.54 -5.91
C LEU A 172 -11.84 -19.64 -6.33
N GLU A 173 -11.78 -20.07 -7.58
CA GLU A 173 -12.62 -21.15 -8.10
C GLU A 173 -12.26 -22.51 -7.49
N ALA A 174 -10.99 -22.72 -7.13
CA ALA A 174 -10.55 -23.87 -6.36
C ALA A 174 -11.01 -23.84 -4.88
N GLY A 175 -11.39 -22.67 -4.37
CA GLY A 175 -11.95 -22.48 -3.04
C GLY A 175 -11.37 -21.25 -2.31
N PRO A 176 -12.13 -20.63 -1.38
CA PRO A 176 -11.66 -19.45 -0.65
C PRO A 176 -10.33 -19.68 0.09
N GLU A 177 -10.09 -20.87 0.64
CA GLU A 177 -8.84 -21.19 1.33
C GLU A 177 -7.63 -21.18 0.38
N ALA A 178 -7.83 -21.56 -0.89
CA ALA A 178 -6.76 -21.53 -1.89
C ALA A 178 -6.39 -20.09 -2.25
N LEU A 179 -7.37 -19.20 -2.47
CA LEU A 179 -7.12 -17.78 -2.66
C LEU A 179 -6.48 -17.14 -1.42
N GLN A 180 -6.95 -17.47 -0.21
CA GLN A 180 -6.37 -16.95 1.03
C GLN A 180 -4.87 -17.30 1.14
N ARG A 181 -4.49 -18.56 0.91
CA ARG A 181 -3.08 -18.98 0.92
C ARG A 181 -2.25 -18.24 -0.12
N LEU A 182 -2.82 -17.98 -1.29
CA LEU A 182 -2.14 -17.25 -2.36
C LEU A 182 -1.87 -15.79 -1.95
N ILE A 183 -2.88 -15.10 -1.40
CA ILE A 183 -2.77 -13.73 -0.89
C ILE A 183 -1.78 -13.65 0.26
N ASP A 184 -1.83 -14.59 1.21
CA ASP A 184 -0.89 -14.65 2.33
C ASP A 184 0.56 -14.78 1.85
N GLY A 185 0.80 -15.65 0.86
CA GLY A 185 2.12 -15.81 0.25
C GLY A 185 2.61 -14.51 -0.41
N TRP A 186 1.77 -13.87 -1.22
CA TRP A 186 2.11 -12.58 -1.83
C TRP A 186 2.37 -11.48 -0.81
N ARG A 187 1.59 -11.45 0.27
CA ARG A 187 1.76 -10.50 1.37
C ARG A 187 3.10 -10.72 2.07
N ASP A 188 3.46 -11.97 2.38
CA ASP A 188 4.71 -12.29 3.06
C ASP A 188 5.93 -11.97 2.16
N ASP A 189 5.84 -12.27 0.86
CA ASP A 189 6.85 -11.88 -0.13
C ASP A 189 7.03 -10.35 -0.18
N ASN A 190 5.94 -9.59 -0.15
CA ASN A 190 5.98 -8.13 -0.13
C ASN A 190 6.54 -7.59 1.18
N VAL A 191 6.20 -8.19 2.33
CA VAL A 191 6.77 -7.83 3.62
C VAL A 191 8.28 -7.94 3.59
N ALA A 192 8.81 -9.06 3.10
CA ALA A 192 10.26 -9.24 2.93
C ALA A 192 10.85 -8.26 1.92
N ARG A 193 10.18 -8.09 0.77
CA ARG A 193 10.62 -7.20 -0.30
C ARG A 193 10.71 -5.75 0.14
N PHE A 194 9.84 -5.27 1.02
CA PHE A 194 9.82 -3.89 1.48
C PHE A 194 10.47 -3.70 2.88
N GLY A 195 10.94 -4.78 3.50
CA GLY A 195 11.56 -4.72 4.83
C GLY A 195 10.57 -4.37 5.94
N LEU A 196 9.33 -4.87 5.85
CA LEU A 196 8.21 -4.55 6.74
C LEU A 196 8.10 -5.51 7.92
N GLU A 197 9.01 -6.46 8.09
CA GLU A 197 9.01 -7.41 9.20
C GLU A 197 8.84 -6.74 10.57
N PRO A 198 9.46 -5.57 10.85
CA PRO A 198 9.29 -4.89 12.15
C PRO A 198 7.87 -4.39 12.41
N THR A 199 7.09 -4.13 11.36
CA THR A 199 5.70 -3.64 11.47
C THR A 199 4.67 -4.73 11.19
N SER A 200 5.10 -5.84 10.59
CA SER A 200 4.28 -6.93 10.11
C SER A 200 3.51 -7.61 11.24
N ARG A 201 2.17 -7.65 11.10
CA ARG A 201 1.29 -8.50 11.91
C ARG A 201 0.60 -9.49 11.01
N LYS A 202 0.77 -10.80 11.28
CA LYS A 202 0.05 -11.83 10.56
C LYS A 202 -1.46 -11.65 10.78
N PRO A 203 -2.25 -11.44 9.72
CA PRO A 203 -3.68 -11.26 9.85
C PRO A 203 -4.36 -12.59 10.24
N PRO A 204 -5.50 -12.54 10.94
CA PRO A 204 -6.30 -13.74 11.16
C PRO A 204 -6.79 -14.27 9.80
N GLY A 205 -6.68 -15.57 9.57
CA GLY A 205 -7.20 -16.18 8.34
C GLY A 205 -8.71 -15.96 8.20
N LEU A 206 -9.18 -15.87 6.95
CA LEU A 206 -10.60 -15.73 6.65
C LEU A 206 -11.38 -16.88 7.29
N ARG A 207 -12.19 -16.57 8.31
CA ARG A 207 -13.10 -17.56 8.90
C ARG A 207 -14.39 -17.56 8.08
N LEU A 208 -14.48 -18.47 7.13
CA LEU A 208 -15.76 -18.75 6.47
C LEU A 208 -16.71 -19.33 7.51
N VAL A 209 -17.76 -18.58 7.85
CA VAL A 209 -18.89 -19.13 8.60
C VAL A 209 -19.54 -20.14 7.66
N ARG A 210 -19.48 -21.43 8.00
CA ARG A 210 -20.23 -22.45 7.26
C ARG A 210 -21.70 -22.06 7.31
N SER A 211 -22.29 -21.86 6.14
CA SER A 211 -23.74 -21.74 6.02
C SER A 211 -24.36 -23.01 6.60
N THR A 212 -25.09 -22.86 7.70
CA THR A 212 -25.95 -23.90 8.27
C THR A 212 -27.15 -24.15 7.38
#